data_AF-A0A2U3QRN7-F1
#
_entry.id   AF-A0A2U3QRN7-F1
#
_cell.length_a   1.000
_cell.length_b   1.000
_cell.length_c   1.000
_cell.angle_alpha   90.00
_cell.angle_beta   90.00
_cell.angle_gamma   90.00
#
_symmetry.space_group_name_H-M   'P 1'
#
loop_
_entity.id
_entity.type
_entity.pdbx_description
1 polymer ?
#
loop_
_entity_poly.entity_id
_entity_poly.type
_entity_poly.pdbx_seq_one_letter_code
_entity_poly.pdbx_strand_id
1 'polypeptide(L)'
;MLLCERHKKEKTKLPLVYNLVIYNGKEVYSAPRNLWDLFTDSMIAKQLMTSDYQLVDLQSMSNDEIVRKKHIGMLEYMLKHIHQ
;
A
#
# COMPACT_ATOMS: atom_id res chain seq x y z
N MET A 1 -9.57 2.41 -10.72
CA MET A 1 -10.27 2.56 -9.42
C MET A 1 -11.41 3.55 -9.65
N LEU A 2 -12.64 3.06 -9.85
CA LEU A 2 -13.78 3.86 -10.37
C LEU A 2 -14.07 5.15 -9.57
N LEU A 3 -13.80 5.15 -8.26
CA LEU A 3 -13.95 6.34 -7.41
C LEU A 3 -12.98 7.46 -7.78
N CYS A 4 -11.69 7.14 -7.95
CA CYS A 4 -10.66 8.09 -8.35
C CYS A 4 -10.87 8.58 -9.80
N GLU A 5 -11.33 7.71 -10.69
CA GLU A 5 -11.66 8.07 -12.08
C GLU A 5 -12.81 9.08 -12.14
N ARG A 6 -13.87 8.89 -11.35
CA ARG A 6 -14.98 9.85 -11.24
C ARG A 6 -14.57 11.17 -10.59
N HIS A 7 -13.58 11.15 -9.70
CA HIS A 7 -13.06 12.36 -9.04
C HIS A 7 -12.08 13.15 -9.90
N LYS A 8 -11.53 12.56 -10.98
CA LYS A 8 -10.44 13.13 -11.78
C LYS A 8 -10.85 14.32 -12.66
N LYS A 9 -12.15 14.64 -12.76
CA LYS A 9 -12.61 15.87 -13.41
C LYS A 9 -12.33 17.06 -12.47
N GLU A 10 -11.26 17.80 -12.79
CA GLU A 10 -10.90 19.13 -12.25
C GLU A 10 -10.39 19.18 -10.79
N LYS A 11 -10.21 18.06 -10.10
CA LYS A 11 -9.74 18.03 -8.71
C LYS A 11 -8.31 17.51 -8.60
N THR A 12 -7.46 18.28 -7.93
CA THR A 12 -6.03 17.98 -7.69
C THR A 12 -5.78 17.14 -6.44
N LYS A 13 -6.79 16.99 -5.57
CA LYS A 13 -6.70 16.22 -4.33
C LYS A 13 -7.60 14.99 -4.39
N LEU A 14 -7.20 13.92 -3.70
CA LEU A 14 -8.01 12.70 -3.59
C LEU A 14 -9.21 12.93 -2.66
N PRO A 15 -10.35 12.25 -2.90
CA PRO A 15 -11.47 12.28 -1.97
C PRO A 15 -11.09 11.56 -0.67
N LEU A 16 -11.59 12.06 0.47
CA LEU A 16 -11.52 11.32 1.72
C LEU A 16 -12.38 10.06 1.62
N VAL A 17 -11.81 8.92 1.98
CA VAL A 17 -12.52 7.64 2.08
C VAL A 17 -12.76 7.34 3.56
N TYR A 18 -14.03 7.25 3.95
CA TYR A 18 -14.44 6.86 5.30
C TYR A 18 -15.01 5.44 5.28
N ASN A 19 -14.35 4.52 5.99
CA ASN A 19 -14.80 3.13 6.08
C ASN A 19 -15.85 2.99 7.18
N LEU A 20 -17.05 2.52 6.82
CA LEU A 20 -18.11 2.19 7.76
C LEU A 20 -18.44 0.70 7.65
N VAL A 21 -18.50 0.02 8.78
CA VAL A 21 -18.87 -1.40 8.86
C VAL A 21 -20.17 -1.52 9.65
N ILE A 22 -21.19 -2.12 9.03
CA ILE A 22 -22.46 -2.46 9.67
C ILE A 22 -22.47 -3.96 9.91
N TYR A 23 -22.54 -4.37 11.17
CA TYR A 23 -22.54 -5.77 11.58
C TYR A 23 -23.91 -6.15 12.14
N ASN A 24 -24.48 -7.25 11.62
CA ASN A 24 -25.77 -7.81 12.03
C ASN A 24 -25.62 -9.30 12.36
N GLY A 25 -24.75 -9.62 13.32
CA GLY A 25 -24.58 -10.99 13.81
C GLY A 25 -25.53 -11.33 14.95
N LYS A 26 -25.51 -12.61 15.35
CA LYS A 26 -26.31 -13.11 16.47
C LYS A 26 -25.82 -12.60 17.84
N GLU A 27 -24.51 -12.37 17.95
CA GLU A 27 -23.84 -11.93 19.18
C GLU A 27 -23.36 -10.49 19.09
N VAL A 28 -23.09 -9.87 20.25
CA VAL A 28 -22.48 -8.52 20.32
C VAL A 28 -21.09 -8.54 19.70
N TYR A 29 -20.80 -7.58 18.83
CA TYR A 29 -19.50 -7.47 18.18
C TYR A 29 -18.39 -7.17 19.18
N SER A 30 -17.41 -8.08 19.27
CA SER A 30 -16.30 -8.04 20.24
C SER A 30 -14.92 -7.90 19.60
N ALA A 31 -14.81 -7.99 18.28
CA ALA A 31 -13.51 -7.87 17.60
C ALA A 31 -12.98 -6.42 17.65
N PRO A 32 -11.65 -6.21 17.55
CA PRO A 32 -11.06 -4.88 17.50
C PRO A 32 -11.59 -4.06 16.32
N ARG A 33 -11.90 -2.79 16.57
CA ARG A 33 -12.39 -1.84 15.54
C ARG A 33 -11.27 -0.99 14.96
N ASN A 34 -10.14 -0.93 15.64
CA ASN A 34 -8.97 -0.21 15.20
C ASN A 34 -8.11 -1.15 14.34
N LEU A 35 -7.82 -0.73 13.11
CA LEU A 35 -7.03 -1.51 12.16
C LEU A 35 -5.67 -1.93 12.74
N TRP A 36 -5.03 -1.06 13.54
CA TRP A 36 -3.70 -1.32 14.08
C TRP A 36 -3.70 -2.44 15.14
N ASP A 37 -4.81 -2.59 15.87
CA ASP A 37 -4.96 -3.61 16.92
C ASP A 37 -5.12 -5.03 16.33
N LEU A 38 -5.24 -5.13 15.00
CA LEU A 38 -5.27 -6.41 14.28
C LEU A 38 -3.88 -6.96 13.95
N PHE A 39 -2.82 -6.18 14.15
CA PHE A 39 -1.43 -6.60 13.92
C PHE A 39 -0.75 -6.99 15.23
N THR A 40 0.18 -7.96 15.16
CA THR A 40 1.00 -8.38 16.31
C THR A 40 1.78 -7.22 16.92
N ASP A 41 2.32 -6.33 16.08
CA ASP A 41 2.95 -5.08 16.50
C ASP A 41 2.20 -3.90 15.86
N SER A 42 1.32 -3.30 16.65
CA SER A 42 0.48 -2.18 16.22
C SER A 42 1.28 -0.90 15.97
N MET A 43 2.43 -0.72 16.64
CA MET A 43 3.27 0.47 16.49
C MET A 43 3.99 0.43 15.15
N ILE A 44 4.62 -0.69 14.81
CA ILE A 44 5.30 -0.88 13.51
C ILE A 44 4.30 -0.82 12.37
N ALA A 45 3.16 -1.50 12.49
CA ALA A 45 2.13 -1.50 11.44
C ALA A 45 1.61 -0.09 11.16
N LYS A 46 1.30 0.67 12.22
CA LYS A 46 0.88 2.07 12.09
C LYS A 46 1.95 2.92 11.44
N GLN A 47 3.18 2.88 11.95
CA GLN A 47 4.28 3.67 11.40
C GLN A 47 4.49 3.36 9.92
N LEU A 48 4.54 2.09 9.53
CA LEU A 48 4.77 1.68 8.15
C LEU A 48 3.64 2.10 7.21
N MET A 49 2.39 2.00 7.63
CA MET A 49 1.23 2.24 6.76
C MET A 49 0.77 3.71 6.74
N THR A 50 1.16 4.54 7.71
CA THR A 50 0.84 5.97 7.72
C THR A 50 1.97 6.88 7.26
N SER A 51 3.21 6.36 7.18
CA SER A 51 4.35 7.12 6.65
C SER A 51 4.30 7.23 5.13
N ASP A 52 5.20 8.05 4.58
CA ASP A 52 5.42 8.10 3.15
C ASP A 52 5.73 6.71 2.58
N TYR A 53 5.19 6.44 1.39
CA TYR A 53 5.45 5.19 0.70
C TYR A 53 6.94 5.02 0.44
N GLN A 54 7.43 3.80 0.69
CA GLN A 54 8.77 3.41 0.26
C GLN A 54 8.76 3.24 -1.26
N LEU A 55 9.19 4.28 -1.98
CA LEU A 55 9.31 4.26 -3.43
C LEU A 55 10.56 3.47 -3.84
N VAL A 56 10.36 2.33 -4.51
CA VAL A 56 11.44 1.58 -5.17
C VAL A 56 11.56 2.10 -6.61
N ASP A 57 12.42 3.10 -6.80
CA ASP A 57 12.68 3.68 -8.11
C ASP A 57 13.73 2.86 -8.89
N LEU A 58 13.25 1.91 -9.70
CA LEU A 58 14.11 1.04 -10.49
C LEU A 58 14.94 1.79 -11.54
N GLN A 59 14.53 2.99 -11.96
CA GLN A 59 15.24 3.75 -12.98
C GLN A 59 16.43 4.51 -12.42
N SER A 60 16.39 4.92 -11.14
CA SER A 60 17.55 5.51 -10.47
C SER A 60 18.55 4.46 -9.94
N MET A 61 18.16 3.19 -9.88
CA MET A 61 19.03 2.09 -9.46
C MET A 61 19.94 1.57 -10.59
N SER A 62 21.17 1.20 -10.27
CA SER A 62 22.06 0.47 -11.19
C SER A 62 21.67 -1.01 -11.32
N ASN A 63 22.04 -1.64 -12.43
CA ASN A 63 21.78 -3.08 -12.64
C ASN A 63 22.54 -3.94 -11.62
N ASP A 64 23.74 -3.52 -11.21
CA ASP A 64 24.54 -4.24 -10.22
C ASP A 64 23.88 -4.22 -8.83
N GLU A 65 23.29 -3.09 -8.43
CA GLU A 65 22.53 -3.00 -7.18
C GLU A 65 21.30 -3.89 -7.18
N ILE A 66 20.62 -4.00 -8.33
CA ILE A 66 19.44 -4.86 -8.51
C ILE A 66 19.85 -6.33 -8.45
N VAL A 67 20.87 -6.75 -9.20
CA VAL A 67 21.31 -8.16 -9.28
C VAL A 67 21.87 -8.67 -7.95
N ARG A 68 22.43 -7.79 -7.12
CA ARG A 68 22.86 -8.13 -5.74
C ARG A 68 21.69 -8.51 -4.82
N LYS A 69 20.46 -8.12 -5.14
CA LYS A 69 19.27 -8.53 -4.38
C LYS A 69 18.91 -9.97 -4.76
N LYS A 70 18.99 -10.88 -3.79
CA LYS A 70 18.79 -12.33 -3.97
C LYS A 70 17.54 -12.71 -4.79
N HIS A 71 16.41 -12.94 -4.13
CA HIS A 71 15.22 -13.48 -4.78
C HIS A 71 14.41 -12.44 -5.54
N ILE A 72 14.53 -11.17 -5.16
CA ILE A 72 13.75 -10.05 -5.73
C ILE A 72 14.48 -9.37 -6.90
N GLY A 73 15.81 -9.50 -7.00
CA GLY A 73 16.60 -8.80 -8.01
C GLY A 73 16.21 -9.16 -9.45
N MET A 74 15.91 -10.42 -9.74
CA MET A 74 15.47 -10.84 -11.08
C MET A 74 14.13 -10.19 -11.48
N LEU A 75 13.18 -10.12 -10.54
CA LEU A 75 11.90 -9.46 -10.77
C LEU A 75 12.08 -7.96 -11.01
N GLU A 76 12.86 -7.30 -10.16
CA GLU A 76 13.16 -5.87 -10.29
C GLU A 76 13.90 -5.55 -11.60
N TYR A 77 14.85 -6.41 -12.00
CA TYR A 77 15.55 -6.28 -13.27
C TYR A 77 14.58 -6.37 -14.44
N MET A 78 13.71 -7.39 -14.46
CA MET A 78 12.68 -7.52 -15.49
C MET A 78 11.77 -6.30 -15.54
N LEU A 79 11.28 -5.83 -14.39
CA LEU A 79 10.40 -4.66 -14.29
C LEU A 79 11.06 -3.38 -14.80
N LYS A 80 12.37 -3.20 -14.56
CA LYS A 80 13.12 -2.04 -15.04
C LYS A 80 13.14 -1.95 -16.57
N HIS A 81 13.18 -3.09 -17.25
CA HIS A 81 13.41 -3.20 -18.69
C HIS A 81 12.15 -3.41 -19.55
N ILE A 82 10.94 -3.43 -18.99
CA ILE A 82 9.70 -3.76 -19.73
C ILE A 82 9.33 -2.80 -20.89
N HIS A 83 9.93 -1.61 -20.93
CA HIS A 83 9.65 -0.58 -21.94
C HIS A 83 10.79 -0.39 -22.95
N GLN A 84 11.86 -1.19 -22.86
CA GLN A 84 12.94 -1.24 -23.86
C GLN A 84 12.56 -2.19 -25.00
#